data_AF-A0AAP0PX42-F1
#
_entry.id   AF-A0AAP0PX42-F1
#
_cell.length_a   1.000
_cell.length_b   1.000
_cell.length_c   1.000
_cell.angle_alpha   90.00
_cell.angle_beta   90.00
_cell.angle_gamma   90.00
#
_symmetry.space_group_name_H-M   'P 1'
#
loop_
_entity.id
_entity.type
_entity.pdbx_description
1 polymer ?
#
loop_
_entity_poly.entity_id
_entity_poly.type
_entity_poly.pdbx_seq_one_letter_code
_entity_poly.pdbx_strand_id
1 'polypeptide(L)'
;MGRVIRAQRKGAGSVFKSHTHHRKGPARFRSLDYGERNGYLKGVVTEIVHDPGRGAPLARVTFRHPFRYKHQKELFIAAEGCTRARAVVCNVEHHVGDRGVLARASGDYAIVISHNPDNGTSRIKLPSGAKKIVPSGCRAMIGQVAGGGRTEKPMLKAGNAYHKYRVKRNCWPKVRGVAMNPVEHPHGGGNHQHIGHASTVRRDAPPGQKVGLIAARRTGRLRGQAAATAAKADKGA
;
A
#
# COMPACT_ATOMS: atom_id res chain seq x y z
N MET A 1 -16.26 -1.61 34.08
CA MET A 1 -15.17 -2.04 33.16
C MET A 1 -15.79 -2.63 31.90
N GLY A 2 -15.44 -2.13 30.72
CA GLY A 2 -15.97 -2.62 29.43
C GLY A 2 -15.12 -3.72 28.79
N ARG A 3 -15.55 -4.26 27.64
CA ARG A 3 -14.79 -5.28 26.88
C ARG A 3 -13.78 -4.61 25.94
N VAL A 4 -12.66 -5.28 25.69
CA VAL A 4 -11.65 -4.83 24.71
C VAL A 4 -12.23 -4.87 23.30
N ILE A 5 -12.26 -3.71 22.63
CA ILE A 5 -12.92 -3.58 21.33
C ILE A 5 -12.10 -4.21 20.20
N ARG A 6 -12.77 -4.54 19.08
CA ARG A 6 -12.12 -5.11 17.89
C ARG A 6 -10.93 -4.28 17.38
N ALA A 7 -10.98 -2.95 17.50
CA ALA A 7 -9.89 -2.08 17.08
C ALA A 7 -8.60 -2.34 17.88
N GLN A 8 -8.70 -2.52 19.19
CA GLN A 8 -7.57 -2.83 20.07
C GLN A 8 -7.03 -4.24 19.83
N ARG A 9 -7.91 -5.24 19.66
CA ARG A 9 -7.54 -6.65 19.47
C ARG A 9 -6.66 -6.93 18.25
N LYS A 10 -6.66 -6.05 17.24
CA LYS A 10 -5.86 -6.22 16.02
C LYS A 10 -4.35 -6.18 16.26
N GLY A 11 -3.89 -5.53 17.32
CA GLY A 11 -2.46 -5.41 17.64
C GLY A 11 -1.87 -6.66 18.32
N ALA A 12 -2.69 -7.49 18.94
CA ALA A 12 -2.23 -8.61 19.79
C ALA A 12 -1.69 -9.83 19.02
N GLY A 13 -1.69 -9.81 17.68
CA GLY A 13 -1.17 -10.94 16.89
C GLY A 13 -1.99 -12.24 17.01
N SER A 14 -3.29 -12.16 17.26
CA SER A 14 -4.20 -13.31 17.36
C SER A 14 -4.80 -13.66 15.98
N VAL A 15 -6.12 -13.83 15.90
CA VAL A 15 -6.91 -14.12 14.69
C VAL A 15 -6.75 -13.08 13.57
N PHE A 16 -6.09 -11.95 13.85
CA PHE A 16 -5.81 -10.87 12.91
C PHE A 16 -4.42 -10.97 12.25
N LYS A 17 -3.68 -12.06 12.43
CA LYS A 17 -2.46 -12.32 11.66
C LYS A 17 -2.79 -12.43 10.16
N SER A 18 -1.82 -12.09 9.32
CA SER A 18 -1.96 -12.28 7.86
C SER A 18 -1.78 -13.74 7.49
N HIS A 19 -2.65 -14.27 6.62
CA HIS A 19 -2.42 -15.58 6.01
C HIS A 19 -1.30 -15.45 4.96
N THR A 20 -0.16 -16.11 5.19
CA THR A 20 1.04 -15.98 4.34
C THR A 20 1.52 -17.29 3.70
N HIS A 21 0.87 -18.42 3.99
CA HIS A 21 1.31 -19.76 3.57
C HIS A 21 1.44 -19.94 2.05
N HIS A 22 0.61 -19.25 1.24
CA HIS A 22 0.71 -19.31 -0.22
C HIS A 22 1.52 -18.17 -0.85
N ARG A 23 2.10 -17.26 -0.07
CA ARG A 23 2.88 -16.15 -0.63
C ARG A 23 4.15 -16.68 -1.29
N LYS A 24 4.47 -16.17 -2.47
CA LYS A 24 5.67 -16.59 -3.21
C LYS A 24 6.97 -16.08 -2.60
N GLY A 25 6.90 -14.95 -1.92
CA GLY A 25 8.03 -14.37 -1.20
C GLY A 25 7.95 -12.85 -1.14
N PRO A 26 8.91 -12.20 -0.47
CA PRO A 26 9.00 -10.75 -0.45
C PRO A 26 9.41 -10.24 -1.83
N ALA A 27 8.56 -9.42 -2.45
CA ALA A 27 8.94 -8.65 -3.63
C ALA A 27 9.87 -7.51 -3.21
N ARG A 28 11.11 -7.48 -3.70
CA ARG A 28 12.11 -6.50 -3.30
C ARG A 28 13.20 -6.39 -4.37
N PHE A 29 13.87 -5.24 -4.44
CA PHE A 29 15.10 -5.16 -5.23
C PHE A 29 16.15 -6.12 -4.67
N ARG A 30 17.21 -6.39 -5.43
CA ARG A 30 18.41 -7.06 -4.90
C ARG A 30 19.00 -6.28 -3.73
N SER A 31 19.85 -6.94 -2.95
CA SER A 31 20.75 -6.22 -2.06
C SER A 31 21.65 -5.30 -2.89
N LEU A 32 21.79 -4.04 -2.46
CA LEU A 32 22.61 -3.07 -3.15
C LEU A 32 24.10 -3.49 -3.05
N ASP A 33 24.69 -3.87 -4.17
CA ASP A 33 26.09 -4.32 -4.27
C ASP A 33 26.93 -3.31 -5.07
N TYR A 34 28.24 -3.55 -5.16
CA TYR A 34 29.15 -2.68 -5.90
C TYR A 34 28.76 -2.57 -7.38
N GLY A 35 28.25 -3.65 -7.97
CA GLY A 35 27.82 -3.71 -9.37
C GLY A 35 26.65 -2.78 -9.66
N GLU A 36 25.64 -2.72 -8.78
CA GLU A 36 24.51 -1.79 -8.93
C GLU A 36 24.85 -0.33 -8.58
N ARG A 37 25.88 -0.07 -7.77
CA ARG A 37 26.29 1.31 -7.43
C ARG A 37 27.12 1.98 -8.52
N ASN A 38 28.04 1.22 -9.11
CA ASN A 38 29.05 1.76 -10.03
C ASN A 38 28.83 1.35 -11.49
N GLY A 39 27.83 0.51 -11.76
CA GLY A 39 27.56 0.00 -13.10
C GLY A 39 26.13 -0.49 -13.25
N TYR A 40 25.95 -1.54 -14.03
CA TYR A 40 24.66 -2.19 -14.24
C TYR A 40 24.78 -3.70 -14.11
N LEU A 41 23.69 -4.34 -13.71
CA LEU A 41 23.56 -5.79 -13.70
C LEU A 41 22.45 -6.20 -14.68
N LYS A 42 22.74 -7.20 -15.51
CA LYS A 42 21.73 -7.80 -16.38
C LYS A 42 21.11 -8.99 -15.68
N GLY A 43 19.78 -9.04 -15.68
CA GLY A 43 18.99 -10.16 -15.19
C GLY A 43 17.94 -10.53 -16.24
N VAL A 44 17.57 -11.81 -16.27
CA VAL A 44 16.54 -12.31 -17.19
C VAL A 44 15.26 -12.57 -16.40
N VAL A 45 14.13 -12.05 -16.87
CA VAL A 45 12.81 -12.38 -16.33
C VAL A 45 12.48 -13.81 -16.76
N THR A 46 12.42 -14.72 -15.80
CA THR A 46 12.15 -16.15 -16.07
C THR A 46 10.67 -16.46 -16.09
N GLU A 47 9.88 -15.80 -15.23
CA GLU A 47 8.44 -15.98 -15.14
C GLU A 47 7.78 -14.74 -14.54
N ILE A 48 6.52 -14.53 -14.89
CA ILE A 48 5.63 -13.59 -14.22
C ILE A 48 4.58 -14.42 -13.49
N VAL A 49 4.51 -14.28 -12.17
CA VAL A 49 3.68 -15.13 -11.30
C VAL A 49 2.70 -14.30 -10.49
N HIS A 50 1.51 -14.88 -10.28
CA HIS A 50 0.54 -14.34 -9.33
C HIS A 50 0.96 -14.68 -7.89
N ASP A 51 0.96 -13.66 -7.01
CA ASP A 51 1.20 -13.80 -5.58
C ASP A 51 -0.12 -13.65 -4.80
N PRO A 52 -0.61 -14.72 -4.13
CA PRO A 52 -1.87 -14.68 -3.39
C PRO A 52 -1.94 -13.53 -2.37
N GLY A 53 -3.02 -12.76 -2.43
CA GLY A 53 -3.23 -11.58 -1.60
C GLY A 53 -2.63 -10.29 -2.14
N ARG A 54 -1.91 -10.34 -3.28
CA ARG A 54 -1.42 -9.19 -4.04
C ARG A 54 -2.27 -8.98 -5.30
N GLY A 55 -2.46 -7.70 -5.68
CA GLY A 55 -3.09 -7.34 -6.96
C GLY A 55 -2.08 -7.32 -8.10
N ALA A 56 -0.90 -6.76 -7.85
CA ALA A 56 0.19 -6.70 -8.81
C ALA A 56 0.86 -8.08 -8.99
N PRO A 57 1.21 -8.49 -10.22
CA PRO A 57 2.01 -9.69 -10.43
C PRO A 57 3.46 -9.50 -9.98
N LEU A 58 4.15 -10.60 -9.74
CA LEU A 58 5.58 -10.62 -9.43
C LEU A 58 6.38 -11.14 -10.61
N ALA A 59 7.54 -10.56 -10.87
CA ALA A 59 8.50 -11.06 -11.85
C ALA A 59 9.62 -11.81 -11.13
N ARG A 60 9.85 -13.08 -11.48
CA ARG A 60 11.02 -13.82 -11.00
C ARG A 60 12.19 -13.53 -11.94
N VAL A 61 13.15 -12.76 -11.45
CA VAL A 61 14.32 -12.33 -12.20
C VAL A 61 15.53 -13.13 -11.75
N THR A 62 16.23 -13.73 -12.70
CA THR A 62 17.45 -14.49 -12.45
C THR A 62 18.66 -13.66 -12.83
N PHE A 63 19.56 -13.47 -11.87
CA PHE A 63 20.85 -12.78 -12.04
C PHE A 63 22.00 -13.78 -11.89
N ARG A 64 23.15 -13.46 -12.48
CA ARG A 64 24.40 -14.16 -12.16
C ARG A 64 24.98 -13.58 -10.88
N HIS A 65 25.46 -14.43 -9.98
CA HIS A 65 26.12 -13.95 -8.76
C HIS A 65 27.51 -13.36 -9.11
N PRO A 66 27.90 -12.22 -8.51
CA PRO A 66 29.15 -11.54 -8.89
C PRO A 66 30.40 -12.36 -8.55
N PHE A 67 30.45 -13.00 -7.37
CA PHE A 67 31.65 -13.66 -6.87
C PHE A 67 31.65 -15.20 -6.93
N ARG A 68 30.54 -15.82 -7.35
CA ARG A 68 30.38 -17.28 -7.27
C ARG A 68 29.67 -17.77 -8.52
N TYR A 69 30.00 -18.98 -8.97
CA TYR A 69 29.27 -19.64 -10.05
C TYR A 69 27.90 -20.14 -9.55
N LYS A 70 26.95 -19.21 -9.40
CA LYS A 70 25.57 -19.50 -9.03
C LYS A 70 24.62 -18.47 -9.61
N HIS A 71 23.38 -18.88 -9.83
CA HIS A 71 22.28 -17.98 -10.20
C HIS A 71 21.53 -17.50 -8.96
N GLN A 72 21.30 -16.19 -8.85
CA GLN A 72 20.47 -15.58 -7.81
C GLN A 72 19.09 -15.28 -8.38
N LYS A 73 18.06 -15.95 -7.86
CA LYS A 73 16.67 -15.71 -8.21
C LYS A 73 16.05 -14.73 -7.21
N GLU A 74 15.50 -13.65 -7.71
CA GLU A 74 14.89 -12.59 -6.90
C GLU A 74 13.49 -12.28 -7.42
N LEU A 75 12.59 -11.89 -6.52
CA LEU A 75 11.21 -11.55 -6.85
C LEU A 75 11.05 -10.03 -6.89
N PHE A 76 10.72 -9.52 -8.07
CA PHE A 76 10.44 -8.11 -8.29
C PHE A 76 8.93 -7.89 -8.43
N ILE A 77 8.49 -6.66 -8.21
CA ILE A 77 7.16 -6.25 -8.69
C ILE A 77 7.24 -6.17 -10.22
N ALA A 78 6.24 -6.68 -10.91
CA ALA A 78 6.16 -6.53 -12.36
C ALA A 78 5.73 -5.09 -12.71
N ALA A 79 6.50 -4.43 -13.56
CA ALA A 79 6.11 -3.16 -14.16
C ALA A 79 5.41 -3.39 -15.51
N GLU A 80 4.39 -2.58 -15.76
CA GLU A 80 3.80 -2.38 -17.08
C GLU A 80 4.70 -1.44 -17.90
N GLY A 81 4.71 -1.62 -19.22
CA GLY A 81 5.77 -1.17 -20.14
C GLY A 81 6.35 0.24 -19.96
N CYS A 82 7.54 0.44 -20.53
CA CYS A 82 8.27 1.70 -20.51
C CYS A 82 7.50 2.78 -21.30
N THR A 83 6.79 3.68 -20.61
CA THR A 83 6.17 4.83 -21.24
C THR A 83 7.23 5.81 -21.70
N ARG A 84 7.21 6.15 -23.00
CA ARG A 84 8.14 7.07 -23.68
C ARG A 84 8.04 8.53 -23.20
N ALA A 85 7.13 8.85 -22.28
CA ALA A 85 6.89 10.17 -21.73
C ALA A 85 7.24 10.23 -20.23
N ARG A 86 8.17 11.13 -19.87
CA ARG A 86 8.56 11.62 -18.53
C ARG A 86 8.43 10.66 -17.34
N ALA A 87 9.58 10.11 -16.93
CA ALA A 87 9.98 9.70 -15.56
C ALA A 87 8.88 9.17 -14.61
N VAL A 88 8.02 8.31 -15.14
CA VAL A 88 7.11 7.46 -14.35
C VAL A 88 7.94 6.33 -13.77
N VAL A 89 7.88 6.18 -12.44
CA VAL A 89 8.64 5.17 -11.71
C VAL A 89 7.78 4.48 -10.67
N CYS A 90 8.12 3.23 -10.34
CA CYS A 90 7.47 2.44 -9.31
C CYS A 90 8.50 1.76 -8.39
N ASN A 91 8.01 1.18 -7.29
CA ASN A 91 8.81 0.49 -6.29
C ASN A 91 10.01 1.31 -5.77
N VAL A 92 9.82 2.62 -5.57
CA VAL A 92 10.89 3.56 -5.20
C VAL A 92 11.36 3.32 -3.76
N GLU A 93 12.66 3.42 -3.51
CA GLU A 93 13.24 3.41 -2.17
C GLU A 93 12.94 4.70 -1.39
N HIS A 94 12.79 4.61 -0.07
CA HIS A 94 12.66 5.80 0.78
C HIS A 94 14.04 6.27 1.25
N HIS A 95 14.87 5.32 1.67
CA HIS A 95 16.31 5.46 1.87
C HIS A 95 17.06 4.47 0.98
N VAL A 96 18.30 4.81 0.66
CA VAL A 96 19.18 3.99 -0.19
C VAL A 96 19.33 2.60 0.42
N GLY A 97 18.94 1.57 -0.33
CA GLY A 97 19.06 0.17 0.11
C GLY A 97 17.84 -0.41 0.82
N ASP A 98 16.72 0.32 0.95
CA ASP A 98 15.46 -0.20 1.51
C ASP A 98 14.81 -1.33 0.67
N ARG A 99 15.35 -1.59 -0.53
CA ARG A 99 14.89 -2.62 -1.49
C ARG A 99 13.45 -2.42 -1.99
N GLY A 100 12.97 -1.17 -1.97
CA GLY A 100 11.69 -0.73 -2.56
C GLY A 100 10.53 -0.61 -1.56
N VAL A 101 9.98 0.60 -1.43
CA VAL A 101 9.00 0.96 -0.38
C VAL A 101 7.75 1.65 -0.95
N LEU A 102 7.92 2.57 -1.89
CA LEU A 102 6.88 3.49 -2.37
C LEU A 102 6.33 3.04 -3.73
N ALA A 103 5.06 3.36 -4.03
CA ALA A 103 4.37 3.02 -5.29
C ALA A 103 4.49 1.53 -5.68
N ARG A 104 3.85 0.67 -4.88
CA ARG A 104 3.98 -0.81 -4.97
C ARG A 104 2.66 -1.53 -5.22
N ALA A 105 1.53 -0.84 -5.12
CA ALA A 105 0.23 -1.45 -5.38
C ALA A 105 -0.03 -1.52 -6.90
N SER A 106 -0.95 -2.39 -7.30
CA SER A 106 -1.34 -2.55 -8.71
C SER A 106 -1.85 -1.24 -9.29
N GLY A 107 -1.25 -0.75 -10.39
CA GLY A 107 -1.58 0.53 -11.01
C GLY A 107 -0.93 1.76 -10.36
N ASP A 108 -0.21 1.61 -9.25
CA ASP A 108 0.50 2.74 -8.64
C ASP A 108 1.73 3.12 -9.46
N TYR A 109 2.02 4.41 -9.46
CA TYR A 109 3.27 4.97 -9.96
C TYR A 109 3.59 6.26 -9.20
N ALA A 110 4.84 6.69 -9.29
CA ALA A 110 5.32 7.96 -8.82
C ALA A 110 5.91 8.73 -9.99
N ILE A 111 5.84 10.06 -9.92
CA ILE A 111 6.37 10.95 -10.95
C ILE A 111 7.61 11.64 -10.39
N VAL A 112 8.73 11.55 -11.08
CA VAL A 112 9.91 12.36 -10.75
C VAL A 112 9.65 13.79 -11.20
N ILE A 113 9.69 14.74 -10.26
CA ILE A 113 9.38 16.16 -10.52
C ILE A 113 10.66 16.92 -10.86
N SER A 114 11.67 16.81 -9.99
CA SER A 114 12.90 17.59 -10.09
C SER A 114 14.04 16.89 -9.37
N HIS A 115 15.26 17.15 -9.83
CA HIS A 115 16.49 16.76 -9.18
C HIS A 115 17.19 18.01 -8.64
N ASN A 116 17.74 17.91 -7.44
CA ASN A 116 18.65 18.90 -6.87
C ASN A 116 20.03 18.23 -6.74
N PRO A 117 20.96 18.52 -7.67
CA PRO A 117 22.31 17.96 -7.66
C PRO A 117 23.12 18.37 -6.43
N ASP A 118 23.02 19.63 -5.98
CA ASP A 118 23.82 20.19 -4.88
C ASP A 118 23.58 19.44 -3.57
N ASN A 119 22.32 19.13 -3.30
CA ASN A 119 21.92 18.40 -2.09
C ASN A 119 21.83 16.88 -2.32
N GLY A 120 22.12 16.38 -3.52
CA GLY A 120 21.99 14.95 -3.85
C GLY A 120 20.57 14.39 -3.61
N THR A 121 19.53 15.20 -3.84
CA THR A 121 18.13 14.82 -3.56
C THR A 121 17.24 14.94 -4.79
N SER A 122 16.19 14.12 -4.81
CA SER A 122 15.20 14.05 -5.87
C SER A 122 13.81 14.23 -5.28
N ARG A 123 12.96 15.01 -5.95
CA ARG A 123 11.58 15.24 -5.53
C ARG A 123 10.64 14.39 -6.37
N ILE A 124 9.85 13.55 -5.72
CA ILE A 124 8.87 12.65 -6.33
C ILE A 124 7.45 13.02 -5.91
N LYS A 125 6.48 12.82 -6.81
CA LYS A 125 5.04 12.84 -6.50
C LYS A 125 4.57 11.42 -6.26
N LEU A 126 4.00 11.15 -5.09
CA LEU A 126 3.44 9.84 -4.73
C LEU A 126 2.04 9.63 -5.31
N PRO A 127 1.54 8.38 -5.36
CA PRO A 127 0.15 8.08 -5.75
C PRO A 127 -0.91 8.85 -4.93
N SER A 128 -0.58 9.21 -3.68
CA SER A 128 -1.47 10.03 -2.83
C SER A 128 -1.54 11.51 -3.24
N GLY A 129 -0.77 11.92 -4.25
CA GLY A 129 -0.58 13.32 -4.66
C GLY A 129 0.45 14.08 -3.81
N ALA A 130 0.91 13.53 -2.69
CA ALA A 130 1.91 14.15 -1.84
C ALA A 130 3.28 14.23 -2.54
N LYS A 131 3.94 15.39 -2.44
CA LYS A 131 5.33 15.56 -2.89
C LYS A 131 6.26 15.11 -1.78
N LYS A 132 7.27 14.32 -2.11
CA LYS A 132 8.25 13.81 -1.16
C LYS A 132 9.66 13.98 -1.72
N ILE A 133 10.61 14.29 -0.85
CA ILE A 133 12.02 14.37 -1.19
C ILE A 133 12.66 13.05 -0.78
N VAL A 134 13.45 12.46 -1.67
CA VAL A 134 14.21 11.23 -1.47
C VAL A 134 15.66 11.45 -1.89
N PRO A 135 16.66 10.76 -1.30
CA PRO A 135 18.03 10.80 -1.79
C PRO A 135 18.12 10.35 -3.25
N SER A 136 18.92 11.02 -4.07
CA SER A 136 19.09 10.69 -5.50
C SER A 136 19.74 9.33 -5.74
N GLY A 137 20.45 8.78 -4.74
CA GLY A 137 20.96 7.41 -4.79
C GLY A 137 19.90 6.31 -4.55
N CYS A 138 18.64 6.67 -4.31
CA CYS A 138 17.56 5.70 -4.12
C CYS A 138 17.22 4.99 -5.44
N ARG A 139 16.99 3.68 -5.37
CA ARG A 139 16.57 2.90 -6.54
C ARG A 139 15.09 3.07 -6.83
N ALA A 140 14.77 3.01 -8.12
CA ALA A 140 13.41 3.02 -8.63
C ALA A 140 13.32 2.12 -9.87
N MET A 141 12.15 1.53 -10.10
CA MET A 141 11.86 0.80 -11.33
C MET A 141 11.15 1.73 -12.32
N ILE A 142 11.56 1.73 -13.59
CA ILE A 142 10.91 2.55 -14.62
C ILE A 142 9.54 1.94 -14.96
N GLY A 143 8.53 2.80 -15.11
CA GLY A 143 7.16 2.41 -15.46
C GLY A 143 6.20 2.36 -14.27
N GLN A 144 4.96 1.95 -14.55
CA GLN A 144 3.88 1.79 -13.59
C GLN A 144 3.80 0.33 -13.11
N VAL A 145 3.28 0.07 -11.92
CA VAL A 145 3.06 -1.31 -11.45
C VAL A 145 1.94 -1.98 -12.26
N ALA A 146 2.21 -3.17 -12.80
CA ALA A 146 1.24 -3.92 -13.59
C ALA A 146 -0.03 -4.33 -12.80
N GLY A 147 -1.12 -4.56 -13.54
CA GLY A 147 -2.40 -4.99 -12.98
C GLY A 147 -3.32 -3.84 -12.56
N GLY A 148 -3.19 -2.68 -13.20
CA GLY A 148 -4.11 -1.54 -13.06
C GLY A 148 -5.56 -1.88 -13.41
N GLY A 149 -6.50 -0.97 -13.14
CA GLY A 149 -7.93 -1.13 -13.48
C GLY A 149 -8.71 -2.15 -12.64
N ARG A 150 -8.04 -3.02 -11.86
CA ARG A 150 -8.69 -4.04 -11.00
C ARG A 150 -9.70 -3.45 -9.99
N THR A 151 -9.58 -2.18 -9.64
CA THR A 151 -10.47 -1.48 -8.70
C THR A 151 -11.73 -0.92 -9.36
N GLU A 152 -11.73 -0.76 -10.68
CA GLU A 152 -12.86 -0.20 -11.43
C GLU A 152 -14.03 -1.19 -11.49
N LYS A 153 -13.72 -2.49 -11.57
CA LYS A 153 -14.74 -3.54 -11.55
C LYS A 153 -15.43 -3.61 -10.17
N PRO A 154 -16.75 -3.40 -10.10
CA PRO A 154 -17.47 -3.47 -8.83
C PRO A 154 -17.52 -4.91 -8.29
N MET A 155 -17.44 -5.03 -6.96
CA MET A 155 -17.57 -6.31 -6.26
C MET A 155 -19.04 -6.62 -6.01
N LEU A 156 -19.66 -7.40 -6.90
CA LEU A 156 -21.11 -7.65 -6.89
C LEU A 156 -21.56 -8.64 -5.79
N LYS A 157 -20.75 -9.69 -5.51
CA LYS A 157 -21.12 -10.78 -4.59
C LYS A 157 -20.28 -10.75 -3.31
N ALA A 158 -20.92 -11.02 -2.16
CA ALA A 158 -20.25 -11.17 -0.87
C ALA A 158 -19.21 -12.31 -0.87
N GLY A 159 -19.50 -13.44 -1.56
CA GLY A 159 -18.56 -14.55 -1.71
C GLY A 159 -17.23 -14.14 -2.38
N ASN A 160 -17.28 -13.23 -3.35
CA ASN A 160 -16.06 -12.70 -3.98
C ASN A 160 -15.23 -11.89 -2.97
N ALA A 161 -15.89 -11.12 -2.09
CA ALA A 161 -15.21 -10.41 -1.01
C ALA A 161 -14.62 -11.38 0.01
N TYR A 162 -15.34 -12.44 0.37
CA TYR A 162 -14.84 -13.50 1.24
C TYR A 162 -13.54 -14.10 0.70
N HIS A 163 -13.51 -14.57 -0.55
CA HIS A 163 -12.30 -15.16 -1.14
C HIS A 163 -11.14 -14.15 -1.25
N LYS A 164 -11.43 -12.87 -1.53
CA LYS A 164 -10.44 -11.79 -1.54
C LYS A 164 -9.78 -11.57 -0.17
N TYR A 165 -10.55 -11.64 0.91
CA TYR A 165 -10.03 -11.43 2.27
C TYR A 165 -9.50 -12.70 2.91
N ARG A 166 -9.90 -13.89 2.45
CA ARG A 166 -9.39 -15.21 2.89
C ARG A 166 -7.87 -15.32 2.72
N VAL A 167 -7.34 -14.83 1.61
CA VAL A 167 -5.89 -14.81 1.32
C VAL A 167 -5.14 -13.61 1.92
N LYS A 168 -5.84 -12.78 2.70
CA LYS A 168 -5.27 -11.61 3.40
C LYS A 168 -5.48 -11.80 4.90
N ARG A 169 -5.29 -10.75 5.69
CA ARG A 169 -5.69 -10.75 7.10
C ARG A 169 -7.21 -10.87 7.24
N ASN A 170 -7.67 -11.56 8.28
CA ASN A 170 -9.07 -11.56 8.69
C ASN A 170 -9.56 -10.13 9.01
N CYS A 171 -10.30 -9.53 8.09
CA CYS A 171 -10.87 -8.18 8.27
C CYS A 171 -12.25 -8.01 7.63
N TRP A 172 -12.87 -9.13 7.25
CA TRP A 172 -14.19 -9.23 6.63
C TRP A 172 -14.91 -10.45 7.21
N PRO A 173 -16.22 -10.38 7.52
CA PRO A 173 -17.11 -9.22 7.41
C PRO A 173 -16.84 -8.15 8.48
N LYS A 174 -17.41 -6.95 8.29
CA LYS A 174 -17.29 -5.84 9.26
C LYS A 174 -18.65 -5.55 9.90
N VAL A 175 -18.86 -6.04 11.12
CA VAL A 175 -20.00 -5.63 11.95
C VAL A 175 -19.89 -4.14 12.29
N ARG A 176 -21.01 -3.41 12.15
CA ARG A 176 -21.16 -1.99 12.53
C ARG A 176 -21.14 -1.88 14.06
N GLY A 177 -20.44 -0.89 14.60
CA GLY A 177 -20.34 -0.71 16.04
C GLY A 177 -21.68 -0.41 16.73
N VAL A 178 -22.59 0.27 16.04
CA VAL A 178 -23.96 0.57 16.53
C VAL A 178 -24.87 -0.65 16.62
N ALA A 179 -24.50 -1.75 15.95
CA ALA A 179 -25.22 -3.01 16.05
C ALA A 179 -24.70 -3.90 17.19
N MET A 180 -23.74 -3.41 17.99
CA MET A 180 -23.16 -4.12 19.12
C MET A 180 -23.73 -3.58 20.44
N ASN A 181 -23.52 -4.33 21.52
CA ASN A 181 -23.89 -3.89 22.87
C ASN A 181 -22.92 -2.79 23.37
N PRO A 182 -23.31 -1.94 24.35
CA PRO A 182 -22.44 -0.88 24.89
C PRO A 182 -21.10 -1.42 25.42
N VAL A 183 -21.12 -2.65 25.96
CA VAL A 183 -19.92 -3.31 26.49
C VAL A 183 -18.88 -3.61 25.42
N GLU A 184 -19.29 -3.78 24.16
CA GLU A 184 -18.42 -4.22 23.06
C GLU A 184 -17.88 -3.08 22.20
N HIS A 185 -18.56 -1.94 22.19
CA HIS A 185 -18.23 -0.83 21.32
C HIS A 185 -18.80 0.50 21.84
N PRO A 186 -18.06 1.63 21.78
CA PRO A 186 -18.54 2.93 22.26
C PRO A 186 -19.84 3.43 21.61
N HIS A 187 -20.04 3.09 20.33
CA HIS A 187 -21.28 3.43 19.62
C HIS A 187 -22.43 2.43 19.85
N GLY A 188 -22.21 1.38 20.65
CA GLY A 188 -23.15 0.29 20.81
C GLY A 188 -24.22 0.55 21.87
N GLY A 189 -25.35 -0.13 21.75
CA GLY A 189 -26.48 -0.08 22.68
C GLY A 189 -27.60 0.89 22.32
N GLY A 190 -28.43 1.17 23.33
CA GLY A 190 -29.66 1.94 23.20
C GLY A 190 -30.83 1.12 22.63
N ASN A 191 -32.04 1.63 22.83
CA ASN A 191 -33.27 1.02 22.28
C ASN A 191 -33.43 1.29 20.77
N HIS A 192 -32.75 2.32 20.26
CA HIS A 192 -32.70 2.66 18.84
C HIS A 192 -31.25 2.75 18.38
N GLN A 193 -30.95 2.31 17.15
CA GLN A 193 -29.60 2.36 16.60
C GLN A 193 -29.18 3.79 16.25
N HIS A 194 -28.40 4.42 17.11
CA HIS A 194 -27.77 5.71 16.91
C HIS A 194 -26.46 5.80 17.70
N ILE A 195 -25.60 6.78 17.39
CA ILE A 195 -24.30 6.93 18.09
C ILE A 195 -24.49 7.65 19.44
N GLY A 196 -25.49 8.52 19.56
CA GLY A 196 -25.77 9.31 20.77
C GLY A 196 -24.81 10.47 21.02
N HIS A 197 -23.56 10.36 20.59
CA HIS A 197 -22.52 11.40 20.70
C HIS A 197 -21.86 11.70 19.35
N ALA A 198 -21.03 12.74 19.30
CA ALA A 198 -20.27 13.08 18.10
C ALA A 198 -19.35 11.92 17.70
N SER A 199 -19.35 11.55 16.42
CA SER A 199 -18.49 10.48 15.89
C SER A 199 -17.06 10.95 15.59
N THR A 200 -16.77 12.24 15.77
CA THR A 200 -15.44 12.83 15.62
C THR A 200 -14.67 12.72 16.93
N VAL A 201 -13.51 12.06 16.90
CA VAL A 201 -12.71 11.80 18.11
C VAL A 201 -11.34 12.47 18.00
N ARG A 202 -10.84 13.01 19.13
CA ARG A 202 -9.52 13.66 19.18
C ARG A 202 -8.37 12.67 18.91
N ARG A 203 -7.23 13.19 18.47
CA ARG A 203 -6.03 12.38 18.12
C ARG A 203 -5.41 11.71 19.36
N ASP A 204 -5.51 12.36 20.51
CA ASP A 204 -4.97 11.97 21.80
C ASP A 204 -5.89 11.03 22.59
N ALA A 205 -7.09 10.74 22.09
CA ALA A 205 -8.02 9.84 22.77
C ALA A 205 -7.37 8.47 23.09
N PRO A 206 -7.66 7.87 24.26
CA PRO A 206 -7.06 6.61 24.67
C PRO A 206 -7.49 5.45 23.77
N PRO A 207 -6.71 4.35 23.73
CA PRO A 207 -7.13 3.10 23.10
C PRO A 207 -8.48 2.65 23.65
N GLY A 208 -9.44 2.35 22.77
CA GLY A 208 -10.82 2.03 23.15
C GLY A 208 -11.80 3.17 22.89
N GLN A 209 -11.37 4.43 23.04
CA GLN A 209 -12.19 5.61 22.68
C GLN A 209 -11.96 6.09 21.23
N LYS A 210 -10.82 5.73 20.62
CA LYS A 210 -10.50 6.02 19.21
C LYS A 210 -11.37 5.26 18.21
N VAL A 211 -12.61 5.71 18.06
CA VAL A 211 -13.66 5.06 17.26
C VAL A 211 -14.43 6.13 16.48
N GLY A 212 -14.75 5.86 15.21
CA GLY A 212 -15.37 6.85 14.33
C GLY A 212 -14.36 7.61 13.47
N LEU A 213 -14.57 8.92 13.30
CA LEU A 213 -13.76 9.82 12.49
C LEU A 213 -12.64 10.44 13.35
N ILE A 214 -11.48 9.79 13.38
CA ILE A 214 -10.35 10.19 14.23
C ILE A 214 -9.64 11.41 13.64
N ALA A 215 -9.50 12.47 14.43
CA ALA A 215 -8.82 13.72 14.08
C ALA A 215 -9.26 14.31 12.74
N ALA A 216 -10.54 14.12 12.39
CA ALA A 216 -11.11 14.62 11.15
C ALA A 216 -11.13 16.15 11.16
N ARG A 217 -10.43 16.77 10.20
CA ARG A 217 -10.45 18.23 10.01
C ARG A 217 -11.76 18.72 9.39
N ARG A 218 -12.48 17.83 8.71
CA ARG A 218 -13.76 18.09 8.04
C ARG A 218 -14.59 16.82 8.05
N THR A 219 -15.91 16.98 8.11
CA THR A 219 -16.90 15.90 7.95
C THR A 219 -17.85 16.20 6.78
N GLY A 220 -18.66 15.21 6.38
CA GLY A 220 -19.61 15.33 5.27
C GLY A 220 -19.01 15.04 3.89
N ARG A 221 -19.88 14.99 2.87
CA ARG A 221 -19.49 14.72 1.47
C ARG A 221 -18.78 15.94 0.88
N LEU A 222 -17.64 15.72 0.23
CA LEU A 222 -16.98 16.78 -0.56
C LEU A 222 -17.88 17.15 -1.75
N ARG A 223 -18.15 18.45 -1.91
CA ARG A 223 -18.94 19.04 -3.01
C ARG A 223 -18.18 20.22 -3.62
N GLY A 224 -18.51 20.59 -4.86
CA GLY A 224 -17.94 21.75 -5.56
C GLY A 224 -16.45 21.62 -5.85
N GLN A 225 -15.73 22.75 -5.81
CA GLN A 225 -14.29 22.81 -6.13
C GLN A 225 -13.44 21.89 -5.24
N ALA A 226 -13.81 21.69 -3.98
CA ALA A 226 -13.10 20.75 -3.10
C ALA A 226 -13.18 19.30 -3.58
N ALA A 227 -14.29 18.89 -4.21
CA ALA A 227 -14.41 17.59 -4.84
C ALA A 227 -13.60 17.52 -6.14
N ALA A 228 -13.59 18.61 -6.94
CA ALA A 228 -12.81 18.70 -8.16
C ALA A 228 -11.28 18.64 -7.89
N THR A 229 -10.79 19.32 -6.86
CA THR A 229 -9.37 19.28 -6.47
C THR A 229 -8.97 17.91 -5.92
N ALA A 230 -9.83 17.25 -5.13
CA ALA A 230 -9.59 15.89 -4.68
C ALA A 230 -9.60 14.89 -5.85
N ALA A 231 -10.52 15.04 -6.80
CA ALA A 231 -10.56 14.22 -8.01
C ALA A 231 -9.36 14.48 -8.93
N LYS A 232 -8.83 15.71 -9.03
CA LYS A 232 -7.58 16.01 -9.76
C LYS A 232 -6.33 15.47 -9.06
N ALA A 233 -6.35 15.31 -7.73
CA ALA A 233 -5.27 14.63 -7.01
C ALA A 233 -5.25 13.12 -7.30
N ASP A 234 -6.43 12.52 -7.51
CA ASP A 234 -6.63 11.10 -7.84
C ASP A 234 -6.45 10.81 -9.35
N LYS A 235 -6.86 11.75 -10.22
CA LYS A 235 -6.76 11.70 -11.70
C LYS A 235 -5.54 12.41 -12.27
N GLY A 236 -4.56 12.78 -11.44
CA GLY A 236 -3.24 13.21 -11.91
C GLY A 236 -2.38 12.04 -12.41
N ALA A 237 -3.08 11.03 -12.97
CA ALA A 237 -2.70 9.88 -13.79
C ALA A 237 -1.92 10.34 -15.01
#